data_AF-A0A077M2B6-F1
#
_entry.id   AF-A0A077M2B6-F1
#
_cell.length_a   1.000
_cell.length_b   1.000
_cell.length_c   1.000
_cell.angle_alpha   90.00
_cell.angle_beta   90.00
_cell.angle_gamma   90.00
#
_symmetry.space_group_name_H-M   'P 1'
#
loop_
_entity.id
_entity.type
_entity.pdbx_description
1 polymer ?
#
loop_
_entity_poly.entity_id
_entity_poly.type
_entity_poly.pdbx_seq_one_letter_code
_entity_poly.pdbx_strand_id
1 'polypeptide(L)'
;MPKTMRTDMDDEVAALDALDPATHPARDATHFRKIIAARLAVEEAQQQLRRAVEGARAAGDSWAVIAAALETTPRNAHQRFGRD
;
A
#
# COMPACT_ATOMS: atom_id res chain seq x y z
N MET A 1 21.72 -30.79 -16.95
CA MET A 1 21.15 -30.13 -18.13
C MET A 1 20.51 -28.82 -17.68
N PRO A 2 21.12 -27.65 -17.93
CA PRO A 2 20.50 -26.38 -17.57
C PRO A 2 19.30 -26.13 -18.50
N LYS A 3 18.10 -25.93 -17.95
CA LYS A 3 16.95 -25.44 -18.73
C LYS A 3 17.29 -24.05 -19.24
N THR A 4 17.35 -23.90 -20.56
CA THR A 4 17.58 -22.62 -21.24
C THR A 4 16.34 -21.73 -21.04
N MET A 5 16.40 -20.89 -20.00
CA MET A 5 15.41 -19.86 -19.63
C MET A 5 14.94 -18.95 -20.78
N ARG A 6 15.68 -18.92 -21.90
CA ARG A 6 15.33 -18.16 -23.10
C ARG A 6 14.28 -18.87 -23.97
N THR A 7 14.34 -20.19 -24.10
CA THR A 7 13.34 -20.98 -24.86
C THR A 7 12.01 -21.00 -24.11
N ASP A 8 12.07 -21.17 -22.79
CA ASP A 8 10.87 -21.18 -21.93
C ASP A 8 10.11 -19.84 -22.03
N MET A 9 10.80 -18.70 -22.13
CA MET A 9 10.17 -17.37 -22.24
C MET A 9 9.61 -17.09 -23.65
N ASP A 10 10.29 -17.53 -24.70
CA ASP A 10 9.80 -17.39 -26.08
C ASP A 10 8.51 -18.22 -26.28
N ASP A 11 8.44 -19.43 -25.69
CA ASP A 11 7.25 -20.28 -25.71
C ASP A 11 6.10 -19.72 -24.84
N GLU A 12 6.40 -19.11 -23.70
CA GLU A 12 5.41 -18.41 -22.86
C GLU A 12 4.81 -17.19 -23.56
N VAL A 13 5.62 -16.40 -24.27
CA VAL A 13 5.14 -15.24 -25.03
C VAL A 13 4.25 -15.69 -26.19
N ALA A 14 4.63 -16.75 -26.91
CA ALA A 14 3.80 -17.34 -27.96
C ALA A 14 2.47 -17.88 -27.42
N ALA A 15 2.46 -18.43 -26.20
CA ALA A 15 1.24 -18.87 -25.53
C ALA A 15 0.32 -17.71 -25.12
N LEU A 16 0.88 -16.54 -24.81
CA LEU A 16 0.10 -15.32 -24.53
C LEU A 16 -0.53 -14.74 -25.80
N ASP A 17 0.17 -14.75 -26.94
CA ASP A 17 -0.37 -14.31 -28.23
C ASP A 17 -1.52 -15.21 -28.74
N ALA A 18 -1.56 -16.46 -28.28
CA ALA A 18 -2.63 -17.40 -28.59
C ALA A 18 -3.90 -17.21 -27.72
N LEU A 19 -3.87 -16.35 -26.70
CA LEU A 19 -5.06 -16.03 -25.89
C LEU A 19 -5.99 -15.08 -26.65
N ASP A 20 -7.18 -15.58 -27.00
CA ASP A 20 -8.26 -14.75 -27.53
C ASP A 20 -9.12 -14.20 -26.37
N PRO A 21 -9.19 -12.87 -26.18
CA PRO A 21 -10.01 -12.24 -25.14
C PRO A 21 -11.50 -12.56 -25.24
N ALA A 22 -12.00 -12.92 -26.42
CA ALA A 22 -13.41 -13.28 -26.63
C ALA A 22 -13.76 -14.68 -26.09
N THR A 23 -12.78 -15.58 -26.03
CA THR A 23 -12.93 -16.94 -25.50
C THR A 23 -12.34 -17.11 -24.10
N HIS A 24 -11.51 -16.15 -23.67
CA HIS A 24 -10.91 -16.06 -22.34
C HIS A 24 -11.34 -14.76 -21.65
N PRO A 25 -12.62 -14.63 -21.26
CA PRO A 25 -13.11 -13.42 -20.63
C PRO A 25 -12.35 -13.17 -19.32
N ALA A 26 -11.50 -12.15 -19.31
CA ALA A 26 -10.84 -11.70 -18.11
C ALA A 26 -11.92 -11.29 -17.10
N ARG A 27 -11.84 -11.84 -15.88
CA ARG A 27 -12.71 -11.41 -14.79
C ARG A 27 -12.46 -9.92 -14.59
N ASP A 28 -13.51 -9.09 -14.66
CA ASP A 28 -13.37 -7.65 -14.50
C ASP A 28 -12.62 -7.35 -13.19
N ALA A 29 -11.36 -6.96 -13.32
CA ALA A 29 -10.47 -6.70 -12.21
C ALA A 29 -10.80 -5.37 -11.50
N THR A 30 -11.90 -4.71 -11.86
CA THR A 30 -12.34 -3.45 -11.25
C THR A 30 -12.38 -3.52 -9.72
N HIS A 31 -12.90 -4.59 -9.13
CA HIS A 31 -12.92 -4.74 -7.67
C HIS A 31 -11.50 -4.87 -7.08
N PHE A 32 -10.63 -5.66 -7.71
CA PHE A 32 -9.24 -5.80 -7.28
C PHE A 32 -8.46 -4.49 -7.40
N ARG A 33 -8.61 -3.77 -8.52
CA ARG A 33 -7.99 -2.45 -8.72
C ARG A 33 -8.48 -1.44 -7.68
N LYS A 34 -9.77 -1.44 -7.36
CA LYS A 34 -10.34 -0.60 -6.29
C LYS A 34 -9.74 -0.93 -4.92
N ILE A 35 -9.57 -2.21 -4.59
CA ILE A 35 -8.94 -2.65 -3.33
C ILE A 35 -7.47 -2.18 -3.28
N ILE A 36 -6.71 -2.36 -4.36
CA ILE A 36 -5.31 -1.92 -4.44
C ILE A 36 -5.23 -0.40 -4.26
N ALA A 37 -6.05 0.35 -4.98
CA ALA A 37 -6.10 1.81 -4.88
C ALA A 37 -6.45 2.27 -3.46
N ALA A 38 -7.45 1.65 -2.82
CA ALA A 38 -7.84 1.96 -1.45
C ALA A 38 -6.72 1.64 -0.45
N ARG A 39 -6.05 0.49 -0.59
CA ARG A 39 -4.89 0.12 0.24
C ARG A 39 -3.78 1.17 0.13
N LEU A 40 -3.43 1.58 -1.08
CA LEU A 40 -2.40 2.60 -1.31
C LEU A 40 -2.80 3.95 -0.72
N ALA A 41 -4.05 4.36 -0.87
CA ALA A 41 -4.55 5.59 -0.25
C ALA A 41 -4.47 5.55 1.28
N VAL A 42 -4.78 4.41 1.90
CA VAL A 42 -4.62 4.22 3.35
C VAL A 42 -3.14 4.31 3.76
N GLU A 43 -2.25 3.67 3.02
CA GLU A 43 -0.80 3.71 3.28
C GLU A 43 -0.25 5.14 3.19
N GLU A 44 -0.62 5.89 2.15
CA GLU A 44 -0.25 7.29 1.97
C GLU A 44 -0.80 8.16 3.12
N ALA A 45 -2.09 8.03 3.45
CA ALA A 45 -2.69 8.77 4.56
C ALA A 45 -2.02 8.47 5.91
N GLN A 46 -1.62 7.22 6.15
CA GLN A 46 -0.87 6.85 7.35
C GLN A 46 0.53 7.49 7.39
N GLN A 47 1.23 7.56 6.26
CA GLN A 47 2.53 8.23 6.18
C GLN A 47 2.41 9.74 6.43
N GLN A 48 1.41 10.38 5.83
CA GLN A 48 1.11 11.79 6.07
C GLN A 48 0.78 12.07 7.53
N LEU A 49 -0.01 11.20 8.17
CA LEU A 49 -0.34 11.31 9.59
C LEU A 49 0.90 11.20 10.48
N ARG A 50 1.82 10.27 10.20
CA ARG A 50 3.09 10.15 10.95
C ARG A 50 3.93 11.42 10.83
N ARG A 51 4.14 11.92 9.61
CA ARG A 51 4.89 13.16 9.35
C ARG A 51 4.27 14.36 10.07
N ALA A 52 2.94 14.46 10.11
CA ALA A 52 2.25 15.52 10.84
C ALA A 52 2.49 15.43 12.36
N VAL A 53 2.42 14.21 12.93
CA VAL A 53 2.71 13.98 14.35
C VAL A 53 4.18 14.28 14.68
N GLU A 54 5.12 13.84 13.84
CA GLU A 54 6.55 14.16 13.96
C GLU A 54 6.79 15.67 13.91
N GLY A 55 6.15 16.37 12.96
CA GLY A 55 6.21 17.82 12.84
C GLY A 55 5.70 18.53 14.11
N ALA A 56 4.56 18.10 14.66
CA ALA A 56 4.03 18.63 15.93
C ALA A 56 5.00 18.37 17.10
N ARG A 57 5.57 17.16 17.19
CA ARG A 57 6.57 16.83 18.22
C ARG A 57 7.83 17.67 18.10
N ALA A 58 8.32 17.91 16.88
CA ALA A 58 9.48 18.76 16.60
C ALA A 58 9.20 20.24 16.93
N ALA A 59 7.96 20.71 16.76
CA ALA A 59 7.51 22.03 17.19
C ALA A 59 7.37 22.16 18.73
N GLY A 60 7.48 21.06 19.46
CA GLY A 60 7.40 21.02 20.93
C GLY A 60 6.00 20.71 21.47
N ASP A 61 5.02 20.40 20.62
CA ASP A 61 3.66 20.07 21.06
C ASP A 61 3.65 18.84 21.96
N SER A 62 2.93 18.93 23.07
CA SER A 62 2.82 17.81 24.01
C SER A 62 1.99 16.66 23.43
N TRP A 63 2.25 15.44 23.90
CA TRP A 63 1.43 14.27 23.57
C TRP A 63 -0.05 14.45 23.93
N ALA A 64 -0.39 15.32 24.88
CA ALA A 64 -1.78 15.61 25.22
C ALA A 64 -2.50 16.39 24.10
N VAL A 65 -1.84 17.40 23.52
CA VAL A 65 -2.37 18.18 22.40
C VAL A 65 -2.53 17.30 21.16
N ILE A 66 -1.49 16.52 20.85
CA ILE A 66 -1.49 15.61 19.70
C ILE A 66 -2.59 14.55 19.84
N ALA A 67 -2.77 13.98 21.03
CA ALA A 67 -3.80 12.98 21.27
C ALA A 67 -5.22 13.54 21.15
N ALA A 68 -5.44 14.80 21.55
CA ALA A 68 -6.73 15.47 21.36
C ALA A 68 -7.05 15.61 19.87
N ALA A 69 -6.07 15.97 19.02
CA ALA A 69 -6.24 16.03 17.58
C ALA A 69 -6.46 14.66 16.92
N LEU A 70 -5.89 13.59 17.51
CA LEU A 70 -6.04 12.20 17.05
C LEU A 70 -7.29 11.50 17.63
N GLU A 71 -8.12 12.20 18.42
CA GLU A 71 -9.29 11.66 19.12
C GLU A 71 -8.96 10.41 19.96
N THR A 72 -7.83 10.44 20.67
CA THR A 72 -7.35 9.31 21.47
C THR A 72 -6.74 9.76 22.79
N THR A 73 -6.22 8.82 23.57
CA THR A 73 -5.54 9.13 24.82
C THR A 73 -4.05 9.44 24.58
N PRO A 74 -3.40 10.28 25.40
CA PRO A 74 -1.98 10.61 25.26
C PRO A 74 -1.07 9.37 25.29
N ARG A 75 -1.43 8.37 26.11
CA ARG A 75 -0.72 7.09 26.18
C ARG A 75 -0.81 6.32 24.85
N ASN A 76 -2.00 6.26 24.24
CA ASN A 76 -2.19 5.58 22.95
C ASN A 76 -1.45 6.31 21.82
N ALA A 77 -1.55 7.64 21.77
CA ALA A 77 -0.80 8.45 20.80
C ALA A 77 0.72 8.21 20.92
N HIS A 78 1.28 8.28 22.13
CA HIS A 78 2.70 8.01 22.35
C HIS A 78 3.08 6.56 22.02
N GLN A 79 2.26 5.57 22.38
CA GLN A 79 2.52 4.18 22.04
C GLN A 79 2.58 3.93 20.54
N ARG A 80 1.73 4.62 19.78
CA ARG A 80 1.54 4.43 18.33
C ARG A 80 2.51 5.25 17.48
N PHE A 81 2.89 6.44 17.93
CA PHE A 81 3.70 7.39 17.15
C PHE A 81 5.00 7.83 17.86
N GLY A 82 5.23 7.41 19.10
CA GLY A 82 6.40 7.80 19.88
C GLY A 82 7.55 6.80 19.87
N ARG A 83 7.49 5.78 19.01
CA ARG A 83 8.59 4.85 18.76
C ARG A 83 9.08 5.11 17.33
N ASP A 84 10.37 5.44 17.22
CA ASP A 84 11.12 5.42 15.96
C ASP A 84 11.41 3.97 15.56
#